data_AF-A0A510G725-F1
#
_entry.id   AF-A0A510G725-F1
#
_cell.length_a   1.000
_cell.length_b   1.000
_cell.length_c   1.000
_cell.angle_alpha   90.00
_cell.angle_beta   90.00
_cell.angle_gamma   90.00
#
_symmetry.space_group_name_H-M   'P 1'
#
loop_
_entity.id
_entity.type
_entity.pdbx_description
1 polymer ?
#
loop_
_entity_poly.entity_id
_entity_poly.type
_entity_poly.pdbx_seq_one_letter_code
_entity_poly.pdbx_strand_id
1 'polypeptide(L)'
;MKRFCEKAGKTPYTLKEIFQEAAISGLISDPKRWFRFIEIRNITVHTYNEKNVELVISIFDDFSNAVDELIKNLEKRSDGA
;
A
#
# COMPACT_ATOMS: atom_id res chain seq x y z
N MET A 1 -1.89 7.35 0.62
CA MET A 1 -1.94 7.38 -0.86
C MET A 1 -3.13 8.12 -1.44
N LYS A 2 -4.39 7.89 -1.03
CA LYS A 2 -5.56 8.63 -1.58
C LYS A 2 -5.37 10.15 -1.67
N ARG A 3 -4.99 10.79 -0.56
CA ARG A 3 -4.69 12.24 -0.50
C ARG A 3 -3.60 12.68 -1.47
N PHE A 4 -2.61 11.82 -1.75
CA PHE A 4 -1.56 12.12 -2.71
C PHE A 4 -2.13 12.15 -4.13
N CYS A 5 -2.95 11.16 -4.51
CA CYS A 5 -3.61 11.13 -5.81
C CYS A 5 -4.53 12.35 -6.00
N GLU A 6 -5.32 12.70 -4.97
CA GLU A 6 -6.19 13.88 -5.00
C GLU A 6 -5.41 15.20 -5.16
N LYS A 7 -4.28 15.36 -4.45
CA LYS A 7 -3.39 16.51 -4.64
C LYS A 7 -2.79 16.58 -6.04
N ALA A 8 -2.60 15.44 -6.70
CA ALA A 8 -2.15 15.35 -8.08
C ALA A 8 -3.28 15.54 -9.12
N GLY A 9 -4.49 15.93 -8.69
CA GLY A 9 -5.64 16.14 -9.57
C GLY A 9 -6.32 14.84 -10.05
N LYS A 10 -5.99 13.70 -9.44
CA LYS A 10 -6.61 12.40 -9.75
C LYS A 10 -7.79 12.14 -8.81
N THR A 11 -8.85 11.53 -9.31
CA THR A 11 -10.05 11.17 -8.54
C THR A 11 -10.29 9.65 -8.58
N PRO A 12 -9.43 8.84 -7.95
CA PRO A 12 -9.64 7.39 -7.91
C PRO A 12 -10.84 7.04 -7.01
N TYR A 13 -11.71 6.17 -7.50
CA TYR A 13 -12.94 5.74 -6.85
C TYR A 13 -12.76 4.46 -6.02
N THR A 14 -11.77 3.63 -6.36
CA THR A 14 -11.50 2.36 -5.66
C THR A 14 -10.12 2.30 -5.03
N LEU A 15 -9.93 1.42 -4.03
CA LEU A 15 -8.60 1.14 -3.46
C LEU A 15 -7.62 0.65 -4.53
N LYS A 16 -8.09 -0.14 -5.50
CA LYS A 16 -7.24 -0.63 -6.59
C LYS A 16 -6.71 0.52 -7.45
N GLU A 17 -7.60 1.44 -7.82
CA GLU A 17 -7.22 2.64 -8.58
C GLU A 17 -6.26 3.54 -7.78
N ILE A 18 -6.45 3.68 -6.47
CA ILE A 18 -5.52 4.44 -5.62
C ILE A 18 -4.09 3.88 -5.73
N PHE A 19 -3.91 2.57 -5.62
CA PHE A 19 -2.57 1.97 -5.73
C PHE A 19 -2.02 2.03 -7.15
N GLN A 20 -2.86 1.85 -8.17
CA GLN A 20 -2.44 2.00 -9.57
C GLN A 20 -1.94 3.42 -9.87
N GLU A 21 -2.69 4.44 -9.47
CA GLU A 21 -2.27 5.84 -9.64
C GLU A 21 -1.01 6.17 -8.83
N ALA A 22 -0.89 5.62 -7.62
CA ALA A 22 0.34 5.74 -6.83
C ALA A 22 1.55 5.09 -7.54
N ALA A 23 1.35 3.97 -8.24
CA ALA A 23 2.42 3.34 -9.01
C ALA A 23 2.78 4.13 -10.27
N ILE A 24 1.76 4.58 -11.03
CA ILE A 24 1.94 5.40 -12.25
C ILE A 24 2.71 6.69 -11.94
N SER A 25 2.44 7.31 -10.80
CA SER A 25 3.14 8.52 -10.34
C SER A 25 4.54 8.26 -9.78
N GLY A 26 4.97 6.99 -9.69
CA GLY A 26 6.24 6.58 -9.09
C GLY A 26 6.31 6.82 -7.58
N LEU A 27 5.16 6.86 -6.88
CA LEU A 27 5.12 6.92 -5.43
C LEU A 27 5.44 5.55 -4.81
N ILE A 28 5.00 4.48 -5.46
CA ILE A 28 5.30 3.09 -5.11
C ILE A 28 5.78 2.31 -6.34
N SER A 29 6.58 1.27 -6.10
CA SER A 29 7.17 0.44 -7.14
C SER A 29 6.19 -0.57 -7.75
N ASP A 30 5.40 -1.26 -6.93
CA ASP A 30 4.47 -2.31 -7.39
C ASP A 30 3.11 -2.25 -6.66
N PRO A 31 2.01 -1.92 -7.37
CA PRO A 31 0.68 -1.87 -6.77
C PRO A 31 0.16 -3.25 -6.35
N LYS A 32 0.70 -4.36 -6.90
CA LYS A 32 0.24 -5.72 -6.57
C LYS A 32 0.56 -6.11 -5.12
N ARG A 33 1.70 -5.63 -4.58
CA ARG A 33 2.03 -5.82 -3.15
C ARG A 33 0.95 -5.24 -2.26
N TRP A 34 0.48 -4.03 -2.59
CA TRP A 34 -0.57 -3.34 -1.85
C TRP A 34 -1.94 -4.02 -1.99
N PHE A 35 -2.25 -4.59 -3.16
CA PHE A 35 -3.44 -5.44 -3.30
C PHE A 35 -3.38 -6.63 -2.35
N ARG A 36 -2.24 -7.32 -2.29
CA ARG A 36 -2.01 -8.46 -1.42
C ARG A 36 -2.14 -8.09 0.06
N PHE A 37 -1.62 -6.93 0.47
CA PHE A 37 -1.76 -6.46 1.85
C PHE A 37 -3.22 -6.21 2.24
N ILE A 38 -4.04 -5.65 1.33
CA ILE A 38 -5.47 -5.46 1.59
C ILE A 38 -6.22 -6.80 1.68
N GLU A 39 -5.91 -7.76 0.80
CA GLU A 39 -6.49 -9.11 0.87
C GLU A 39 -6.17 -9.77 2.21
N ILE A 40 -4.91 -9.69 2.66
CA ILE A 40 -4.49 -10.28 3.93
C ILE A 40 -5.07 -9.52 5.13
N ARG A 41 -5.14 -8.19 5.07
CA ARG A 41 -5.82 -7.40 6.10
C ARG A 41 -7.29 -7.81 6.24
N ASN A 42 -7.96 -8.25 5.17
CA ASN A 42 -9.36 -8.68 5.27
C ASN A 42 -9.54 -10.03 5.98
N ILE A 43 -8.51 -10.86 6.08
CA ILE A 43 -8.58 -12.13 6.82
C ILE A 43 -8.15 -12.01 8.29
N THR A 44 -7.59 -10.85 8.70
CA THR A 44 -7.23 -10.62 10.11
C THR A 44 -8.46 -10.56 11.04
N VAL A 45 -9.67 -10.46 10.49
CA VAL A 45 -10.92 -10.57 11.28
C VAL A 45 -11.31 -12.03 11.57
N HIS A 46 -10.66 -12.98 10.90
CA HIS A 46 -10.84 -14.43 11.06
C HIS A 46 -9.64 -15.08 11.76
N THR A 47 -9.03 -14.38 12.72
CA THR A 47 -7.81 -14.80 13.45
C THR A 47 -7.97 -16.02 14.36
N TYR A 48 -9.20 -16.53 14.53
CA TYR A 48 -9.44 -17.81 15.21
C TYR A 48 -8.89 -19.03 14.44
N ASN A 49 -8.50 -18.85 13.18
CA ASN A 49 -7.85 -19.87 12.36
C ASN A 49 -6.34 -19.64 12.35
N GLU A 50 -5.56 -20.53 12.97
CA GLU A 50 -4.09 -20.44 13.05
C GLU A 50 -3.43 -20.29 11.66
N LYS A 51 -4.01 -20.85 10.60
CA LYS A 51 -3.52 -20.68 9.22
C LYS A 51 -3.59 -19.22 8.74
N ASN A 52 -4.54 -18.43 9.25
CA ASN A 52 -4.63 -17.01 8.94
C ASN A 52 -3.54 -16.20 9.66
N VAL A 53 -3.11 -16.65 10.85
CA VAL A 53 -2.01 -16.00 11.59
C VAL A 53 -0.69 -16.15 10.86
N GLU A 54 -0.36 -17.37 10.40
CA GLU A 54 0.86 -17.60 9.61
C GLU A 54 0.89 -16.75 8.33
N LEU A 55 -0.25 -16.64 7.64
CA LEU A 55 -0.35 -15.83 6.43
C LEU A 55 -0.18 -14.33 6.70
N VAL A 56 -0.72 -13.82 7.80
CA VAL A 56 -0.50 -12.43 8.24
C VAL A 56 0.97 -12.21 8.59
N ILE A 57 1.59 -13.16 9.30
CA ILE A 57 3.01 -13.07 9.66
C ILE A 57 3.89 -13.04 8.40
N SER A 58 3.56 -13.86 7.42
CA SER A 58 4.36 -14.03 6.19
C SER A 58 4.56 -12.76 5.37
N ILE A 59 3.75 -11.72 5.56
CA ILE A 59 3.85 -10.47 4.80
C ILE A 59 4.52 -9.32 5.55
N PHE A 60 4.85 -9.47 6.84
CA PHE A 60 5.36 -8.33 7.62
C PHE A 60 6.63 -7.74 7.02
N ASP A 61 7.57 -8.57 6.59
CA ASP A 61 8.84 -8.09 6.01
C ASP A 61 8.61 -7.33 4.70
N ASP A 62 7.80 -7.87 3.78
CA ASP A 62 7.47 -7.18 2.52
C ASP A 62 6.64 -5.91 2.77
N PHE A 63 5.72 -5.95 3.73
CA PHE A 63 4.94 -4.77 4.13
C PHE A 63 5.82 -3.67 4.71
N SER A 64 6.74 -4.01 5.62
CA SER A 64 7.68 -3.06 6.21
C SER A 64 8.54 -2.40 5.13
N ASN A 65 9.10 -3.19 4.21
CA ASN A 65 9.89 -2.68 3.10
C ASN A 65 9.07 -1.76 2.17
N ALA A 66 7.83 -2.12 1.87
CA ALA A 66 6.93 -1.31 1.03
C ALA A 66 6.54 0.02 1.71
N VAL A 67 6.35 0.02 3.04
CA VAL A 67 6.07 1.23 3.81
C VAL A 67 7.31 2.13 3.87
N ASP A 68 8.50 1.57 4.07
CA ASP A 68 9.76 2.33 4.06
C ASP A 68 10.00 2.99 2.70
N GLU A 69 9.74 2.27 1.59
CA GLU A 69 9.79 2.83 0.25
C GLU A 69 8.82 4.01 0.09
N LEU A 70 7.56 3.82 0.52
CA LEU A 70 6.54 4.85 0.46
C LEU A 70 6.94 6.11 1.24
N ILE A 71 7.43 5.95 2.48
CA ILE A 71 7.86 7.08 3.32
C ILE A 71 9.00 7.84 2.65
N LYS A 72 10.06 7.13 2.21
CA LYS A 72 11.19 7.73 1.50
C LYS A 72 10.76 8.51 0.27
N ASN A 73 9.80 7.99 -0.49
CA ASN A 73 9.30 8.64 -1.70
C ASN A 73 8.40 9.84 -1.40
N LEU A 74 7.67 9.83 -0.27
CA LEU A 74 6.89 10.98 0.19
C LEU A 74 7.81 12.12 0.66
N GLU A 75 8.84 11.81 1.45
CA GLU A 75 9.81 12.79 1.97
C GLU A 75 10.58 13.49 0.84
N LYS A 76 11.10 12.72 -0.13
CA LYS A 76 11.76 13.28 -1.32
C LYS A 76 10.89 14.28 -2.10
N ARG A 77 9.58 14.12 -2.04
CA ARG A 77 8.62 14.96 -2.76
C ARG A 77 8.08 16.11 -1.91
N SER A 78 8.17 16.04 -0.58
CA SER A 78 7.89 17.16 0.31
C SER A 78 9.05 18.15 0.36
N ASP A 79 10.29 17.67 0.23
CA ASP A 79 11.49 18.50 0.29
C ASP A 79 11.80 19.23 -1.03
N GLY A 80 11.07 18.90 -2.09
CA GLY A 80 11.18 19.52 -3.42
C GLY A 80 10.04 20.49 -3.76
N ALA A 81 9.23 20.91 -2.78
CA ALA A 81 8.08 21.81 -2.93
C ALA A 81 8.36 23.20 -2.37
#